data_AF-L8DQ25-F1
#
_entry.id   AF-L8DQ25-F1
#
_cell.length_a   1.000
_cell.length_b   1.000
_cell.length_c   1.000
_cell.angle_alpha   90.00
_cell.angle_beta   90.00
_cell.angle_gamma   90.00
#
_symmetry.space_group_name_H-M   'P 1'
#
loop_
_entity.id
_entity.type
_entity.pdbx_description
1 polymer ?
#
loop_
_entity_poly.entity_id
_entity_poly.type
_entity_poly.pdbx_seq_one_letter_code
_entity_poly.pdbx_strand_id
1 'polypeptide(L)'
;MSGVSGPDVPYCGGVTDAENGHQRDGIDLKAKNANDFHRKLDYYIEHSTRVGGRKRKPSPVGATTPAKTGIPATRDPAQTRAIRQWAFDQGHPISDRGRIPADIEEAYNAAH
;
A
#
# COMPACT_ATOMS: atom_id res chain seq x y z
N MET A 1 -16.92 -33.53 24.04
CA MET A 1 -16.83 -32.34 24.90
C MET A 1 -15.66 -31.52 24.38
N SER A 2 -15.87 -30.74 23.33
CA SER A 2 -16.43 -29.38 23.32
C SER A 2 -15.35 -28.32 23.57
N GLY A 3 -15.11 -27.50 22.54
CA GLY A 3 -14.71 -26.10 22.70
C GLY A 3 -13.21 -25.81 22.57
N VAL A 4 -12.70 -25.70 21.35
CA VAL A 4 -11.58 -24.79 21.09
C VAL A 4 -12.16 -23.51 20.49
N SER A 5 -12.32 -22.52 21.36
CA SER A 5 -12.58 -21.14 21.01
C SER A 5 -11.47 -20.68 20.06
N GLY A 6 -11.80 -20.45 18.79
CA GLY A 6 -10.88 -19.80 17.86
C GLY A 6 -10.61 -18.37 18.33
N PRO A 7 -9.36 -17.88 18.29
CA PRO A 7 -9.09 -16.49 18.60
C PRO A 7 -9.77 -15.59 17.57
N ASP A 8 -10.57 -14.68 18.08
CA ASP A 8 -11.18 -13.56 17.38
C ASP A 8 -10.06 -12.80 16.66
N VAL A 9 -9.98 -12.94 15.33
CA VAL A 9 -8.95 -12.27 14.52
C VAL A 9 -9.45 -10.86 14.26
N PRO A 10 -8.90 -9.81 14.88
CA PRO A 10 -9.29 -8.46 14.55
C PRO A 10 -8.82 -8.18 13.13
N TYR A 11 -9.77 -7.98 12.21
CA TYR A 11 -9.48 -7.44 10.90
C TYR A 11 -8.99 -6.00 11.07
N CYS A 12 -7.68 -5.83 11.26
CA CYS A 12 -7.06 -4.53 11.40
C CYS A 12 -5.90 -4.41 10.40
N GLY A 13 -6.07 -3.48 9.45
CA GLY A 13 -4.96 -2.93 8.65
C GLY A 13 -4.77 -3.52 7.25
N GLY A 14 -5.74 -3.31 6.35
CA GLY A 14 -5.42 -3.27 4.93
C GLY A 14 -4.72 -1.95 4.61
N VAL A 15 -3.47 -2.00 4.16
CA VAL A 15 -2.78 -0.83 3.60
C VAL A 15 -3.52 -0.45 2.32
N THR A 16 -4.23 0.68 2.34
CA THR A 16 -4.76 1.31 1.13
C THR A 16 -3.63 2.12 0.52
N ASP A 17 -3.13 1.66 -0.62
CA ASP A 17 -2.25 2.49 -1.46
C ASP A 17 -3.06 3.75 -1.84
N ALA A 18 -2.57 4.92 -1.44
CA ALA A 18 -3.31 6.19 -1.45
C ALA A 18 -3.63 6.76 -2.85
N GLU A 19 -3.40 5.99 -3.91
CA GLU A 19 -3.45 6.48 -5.29
C GLU A 19 -4.68 6.10 -6.06
N ASN A 20 -5.38 5.02 -5.71
CA ASN A 20 -6.61 4.65 -6.40
C ASN A 20 -7.58 4.04 -5.40
N GLY A 21 -8.57 4.83 -4.97
CA GLY A 21 -9.68 4.40 -4.12
C GLY A 21 -10.63 3.46 -4.85
N HIS A 22 -10.15 2.31 -5.32
CA HIS A 22 -10.97 1.27 -5.91
C HIS A 22 -11.84 0.64 -4.84
N GLN A 23 -13.16 0.83 -4.97
CA GLN A 23 -14.14 0.15 -4.13
C GLN A 23 -14.05 -1.35 -4.39
N ARG A 24 -14.13 -2.14 -3.33
CA ARG A 24 -14.15 -3.61 -3.43
C ARG A 24 -15.59 -4.05 -3.58
N ASP A 25 -15.98 -4.33 -4.82
CA ASP A 25 -17.28 -4.92 -5.13
C ASP A 25 -17.19 -6.45 -5.06
N GLY A 26 -18.14 -7.07 -4.37
CA GLY A 26 -18.30 -8.53 -4.32
C GLY A 26 -19.35 -8.98 -5.32
N ILE A 27 -19.15 -10.15 -5.94
CA ILE A 27 -20.11 -10.73 -6.88
C ILE A 27 -20.63 -12.04 -6.28
N ASP A 28 -21.92 -12.11 -6.00
CA ASP A 28 -22.57 -13.31 -5.47
C ASP A 28 -22.94 -14.28 -6.60
N LEU A 29 -22.26 -15.43 -6.64
CA LEU A 29 -22.48 -16.46 -7.64
C LEU A 29 -23.00 -17.76 -7.01
N LYS A 30 -23.98 -18.39 -7.66
CA LYS A 30 -24.38 -19.78 -7.36
C LYS A 30 -23.25 -20.75 -7.75
N ALA A 31 -23.20 -21.93 -7.12
CA ALA A 31 -22.12 -22.90 -7.31
C ALA A 31 -21.79 -23.24 -8.79
N LYS A 32 -22.81 -23.41 -9.63
CA LYS A 32 -22.63 -23.66 -11.08
C LYS A 32 -21.94 -22.46 -11.77
N ASN A 33 -22.41 -21.25 -11.49
CA ASN A 33 -21.88 -20.02 -12.08
C ASN A 33 -20.46 -19.70 -11.57
N ALA A 34 -20.17 -20.02 -10.30
CA ALA A 34 -18.82 -19.88 -9.74
C ALA A 34 -17.82 -20.81 -10.45
N ASN A 35 -18.22 -22.05 -10.75
CA ASN A 35 -17.37 -22.99 -11.49
C ASN A 35 -17.09 -22.48 -12.91
N ASP A 36 -18.13 -22.04 -13.63
CA ASP A 36 -17.97 -21.49 -14.98
C ASP A 36 -17.15 -20.18 -14.99
N PHE A 37 -17.24 -19.37 -13.94
CA PHE A 37 -16.41 -18.18 -13.77
C PHE A 37 -14.94 -18.54 -13.59
N HIS A 38 -14.62 -19.49 -12.71
CA HIS A 38 -13.24 -19.94 -12.50
C HIS A 38 -12.63 -20.56 -13.76
N ARG A 39 -13.37 -21.41 -14.48
CA ARG A 39 -12.90 -22.01 -15.75
C ARG A 39 -12.49 -20.96 -16.77
N LYS A 40 -13.23 -19.86 -16.86
CA LYS A 40 -12.91 -18.75 -17.76
C LYS A 40 -11.66 -18.01 -17.29
N LEU A 41 -11.53 -17.78 -15.98
CA LEU A 41 -10.35 -17.14 -15.41
C LEU A 41 -9.09 -17.97 -15.58
N ASP A 42 -9.17 -19.30 -15.47
CA ASP A 42 -8.00 -20.20 -15.58
C ASP A 42 -7.22 -19.96 -16.87
N TYR A 43 -7.91 -19.81 -18.00
CA TYR A 43 -7.28 -19.50 -19.29
C TYR A 43 -6.47 -18.20 -19.25
N TYR A 44 -7.03 -17.14 -18.67
CA TYR A 44 -6.34 -15.85 -18.57
C TYR A 44 -5.22 -15.88 -17.54
N ILE A 45 -5.40 -16.60 -16.42
CA ILE A 45 -4.39 -16.75 -15.38
C ILE A 45 -3.17 -17.48 -15.94
N GLU A 46 -3.37 -18.55 -16.71
CA GLU A 46 -2.30 -19.33 -17.34
C GLU A 46 -1.42 -18.49 -18.27
N HIS A 47 -2.01 -17.53 -18.99
CA HIS A 47 -1.29 -16.62 -19.89
C HIS A 47 -0.88 -15.30 -19.22
N SER A 48 -1.25 -15.07 -17.96
CA SER A 48 -0.96 -13.83 -17.26
C SER A 48 0.41 -13.87 -16.58
N THR A 49 1.08 -12.72 -16.55
CA THR A 49 2.22 -12.51 -15.68
C THR A 49 1.75 -11.90 -14.37
N ARG A 50 2.24 -12.42 -13.25
CA ARG A 50 1.87 -11.89 -11.93
C ARG A 50 2.50 -10.52 -11.71
N VAL A 51 1.73 -9.47 -11.95
CA VAL A 51 2.07 -8.07 -11.64
C VAL A 51 1.49 -7.71 -10.27
N GLY A 52 2.34 -7.72 -9.25
CA GLY A 52 1.94 -7.38 -7.89
C GLY A 52 1.94 -8.56 -6.94
N GLY A 53 2.71 -8.38 -5.87
CA GLY A 53 2.96 -9.39 -4.87
C GLY A 53 4.29 -9.08 -4.23
N ARG A 54 4.28 -8.29 -3.15
CA ARG A 54 5.39 -8.32 -2.22
C ARG A 54 5.55 -9.79 -1.83
N LYS A 55 6.65 -10.44 -2.25
CA LYS A 55 6.99 -11.78 -1.77
C LYS A 55 6.99 -11.68 -0.25
N ARG A 56 5.90 -12.10 0.39
CA ARG A 56 5.89 -12.34 1.83
C ARG A 56 6.82 -13.54 1.98
N LYS A 57 8.10 -13.28 2.25
CA LYS A 57 8.98 -14.28 2.84
C LYS A 57 8.19 -14.86 4.02
N PRO A 58 8.03 -16.18 4.13
CA PRO A 58 7.50 -16.76 5.36
C PRO A 58 8.46 -16.31 6.46
N SER A 59 7.99 -15.44 7.36
CA SER A 59 8.75 -15.09 8.54
C SER A 59 8.78 -16.34 9.42
N PRO A 60 9.94 -16.85 9.84
CA PRO A 60 9.98 -17.81 10.93
C PRO A 60 9.31 -17.16 12.14
N VAL A 61 8.42 -17.90 12.79
CA VAL A 61 7.86 -17.52 14.09
C VAL A 61 9.04 -17.43 15.06
N GLY A 62 9.29 -16.24 15.62
CA GLY A 62 10.21 -16.09 16.76
C GLY A 62 11.45 -15.20 16.61
N ALA A 63 11.55 -14.32 15.61
CA ALA A 63 12.64 -13.33 15.57
C ALA A 63 12.16 -11.94 16.02
N THR A 64 12.20 -11.68 17.33
CA THR A 64 12.16 -10.32 17.88
C THR A 64 13.44 -9.58 17.47
N THR A 65 13.39 -8.86 16.36
CA THR A 65 14.43 -7.86 16.05
C THR A 65 13.90 -6.49 16.47
N PRO A 66 14.61 -5.72 17.31
CA PRO A 66 14.18 -4.40 17.68
C PRO A 66 14.30 -3.52 16.42
N ALA A 67 13.16 -3.09 15.87
CA ALA A 67 13.11 -2.13 14.79
C ALA A 67 13.54 -0.75 15.31
N LYS A 68 14.86 -0.56 15.51
CA LYS A 68 15.47 0.76 15.45
C LYS A 68 15.72 1.07 13.98
N THR A 69 14.89 1.91 13.39
CA THR A 69 15.30 3.11 12.62
C THR A 69 14.03 3.91 12.39
N GLY A 70 14.05 5.16 12.85
CA GLY A 70 12.86 5.97 13.13
C GLY A 70 11.90 6.10 11.97
N ILE A 71 10.62 6.11 12.30
CA ILE A 71 9.62 6.88 11.56
C ILE A 71 10.10 8.33 11.68
N PRO A 72 10.65 8.99 10.63
CA PRO A 72 10.74 10.43 10.70
C PRO A 72 9.31 10.92 10.70
N ALA A 73 8.99 11.77 11.67
CA ALA A 73 7.68 12.37 11.92
C ALA A 73 6.83 12.42 10.65
N THR A 74 5.61 11.89 10.74
CA THR A 74 4.53 12.14 9.79
C THR A 74 4.45 13.65 9.57
N ARG A 75 5.20 14.16 8.61
CA ARG A 75 5.03 15.52 8.12
C ARG A 75 3.63 15.58 7.59
N ASP A 76 2.91 16.64 7.96
CA ASP A 76 1.55 16.84 7.50
C ASP A 76 1.54 16.71 5.97
N PRO A 77 0.73 15.78 5.41
CA PRO A 77 0.57 15.63 3.97
C PRO A 77 0.26 16.95 3.26
N ALA A 78 -0.37 17.91 3.95
CA ALA A 78 -0.64 19.25 3.44
C ALA A 78 0.65 20.05 3.19
N GLN A 79 1.59 20.05 4.13
CA GLN A 79 2.88 20.76 4.01
C GLN A 79 3.71 20.20 2.85
N THR A 80 3.69 18.88 2.70
CA THR A 80 4.40 18.21 1.60
C THR A 80 3.81 18.60 0.23
N ARG A 81 2.50 18.82 0.13
CA ARG A 81 1.87 19.30 -1.11
C ARG A 81 2.27 20.75 -1.43
N ALA A 82 2.28 21.63 -0.43
CA ALA A 82 2.67 23.03 -0.59
C ALA A 82 4.12 23.16 -1.08
N ILE A 83 5.05 22.43 -0.46
CA ILE A 83 6.46 22.42 -0.85
C ILE A 83 6.63 21.90 -2.29
N ARG A 84 5.89 20.85 -2.69
CA ARG A 84 5.93 20.34 -4.08
C ARG A 84 5.44 21.37 -5.08
N GLN A 85 4.33 22.04 -4.81
CA GLN A 85 3.80 23.06 -5.71
C GLN A 85 4.79 24.19 -5.90
N TRP A 86 5.35 24.71 -4.81
CA TRP A 86 6.41 25.71 -4.86
C TRP A 86 7.64 25.23 -5.64
N ALA A 87 8.06 23.98 -5.43
CA ALA A 87 9.20 23.41 -6.13
C ALA A 87 8.97 23.28 -7.65
N PHE A 88 7.75 22.91 -8.07
CA PHE A 88 7.37 22.92 -9.49
C PHE A 88 7.39 24.33 -10.08
N ASP A 89 6.86 25.32 -9.36
CA ASP A 89 6.84 26.72 -9.80
C ASP A 89 8.26 27.31 -9.91
N GLN A 90 9.20 26.86 -9.08
CA GLN A 90 10.63 27.21 -9.15
C GLN A 90 11.42 26.37 -10.17
N GLY A 91 10.81 25.36 -10.80
CA GLY A 91 11.47 24.50 -11.77
C GLY A 91 12.45 23.47 -11.17
N HIS A 92 12.29 23.13 -9.88
CA HIS A 92 13.11 22.10 -9.24
C HIS A 92 12.74 20.69 -9.69
N PRO A 93 13.71 19.80 -9.93
CA PRO A 93 13.45 18.42 -10.34
C PRO A 93 12.98 17.58 -9.15
N ILE A 94 11.66 17.39 -9.02
CA ILE A 94 11.03 16.51 -8.02
C ILE A 94 10.39 15.28 -8.66
N SER A 95 10.40 14.17 -7.90
CA SER A 95 9.61 12.98 -8.24
C SER A 95 8.13 13.28 -7.99
N ASP A 96 7.26 12.96 -8.95
CA ASP A 96 5.81 13.14 -8.83
C ASP A 96 5.24 12.48 -7.57
N ARG A 97 5.87 11.39 -7.12
CA ARG A 97 5.44 10.63 -5.93
C ARG A 97 6.62 10.27 -5.02
N GLY A 98 6.37 10.29 -3.72
CA GLY A 98 7.33 9.91 -2.68
C GLY A 98 7.88 11.07 -1.84
N ARG A 99 8.98 10.81 -1.15
CA ARG A 99 9.64 11.75 -0.22
C ARG A 99 10.22 12.95 -0.98
N ILE A 100 10.05 14.16 -0.45
CA ILE A 100 10.67 15.37 -0.99
C ILE A 100 12.17 15.35 -0.65
N PRO A 101 13.06 15.66 -1.61
CA PRO A 101 14.48 15.86 -1.34
C PRO A 101 14.71 16.92 -0.26
N ALA A 102 15.65 16.69 0.66
CA ALA A 102 15.94 17.64 1.74
C ALA A 102 16.34 19.03 1.20
N ASP A 103 17.07 19.08 0.08
CA ASP A 103 17.51 20.29 -0.60
C ASP A 103 16.35 21.26 -0.92
N ILE A 104 15.17 20.72 -1.25
CA ILE A 104 14.00 21.51 -1.62
C ILE A 104 13.22 21.98 -0.39
N GLU A 105 13.22 21.18 0.66
CA GLU A 105 12.65 21.59 1.95
C GLU A 105 13.45 22.73 2.56
N GLU A 106 14.78 22.69 2.46
CA GLU A 106 15.64 23.78 2.87
C GLU A 106 15.43 25.03 2.02
N ALA A 107 15.34 24.88 0.70
CA ALA A 107 15.08 26.00 -0.20
C ALA A 107 13.69 26.64 0.05
N TYR A 108 12.67 25.82 0.35
CA TYR A 108 11.34 26.31 0.73
C TYR A 108 11.36 27.07 2.06
N ASN A 109 12.06 26.54 3.08
CA ASN A 109 12.24 27.20 4.38
C ASN A 109 13.13 28.45 4.30
N ALA A 110 13.98 28.58 3.28
CA ALA A 110 14.75 29.79 3.03
C ALA A 110 13.90 30.87 2.33
N ALA A 111 12.87 30.46 1.59
CA ALA A 111 11.97 31.34 0.85
C ALA A 111 10.73 31.78 1.66
N HIS A 112 10.45 31.15 2.81
CA HIS A 112 9.32 31.42 3.72
C HIS A 112 9.81 31.72 5.14
#